data_AF-A0A1C5XAS4-F1
#
_entry.id   AF-A0A1C5XAS4-F1
#
_cell.length_a   1.000
_cell.length_b   1.000
_cell.length_c   1.000
_cell.angle_alpha   90.00
_cell.angle_beta   90.00
_cell.angle_gamma   90.00
#
_symmetry.space_group_name_H-M   'P 1'
#
loop_
_entity.id
_entity.type
_entity.pdbx_description
1 polymer ?
#
loop_
_entity_poly.entity_id
_entity_poly.type
_entity_poly.pdbx_seq_one_letter_code
_entity_poly.pdbx_strand_id
1 'polypeptide(L)'
;MKMNVYQEISQIIKEADGILIGASNGLSIAEGYNIFADDAWFQENMGDFREKYGLRCVLHGFSVPMKVEEKWAFVSRLVKAKAMQDGPSEIMKNIYALERV
;
A
#
# COMPACT_ATOMS: atom_id res chain seq x y z
N MET A 1 -5.61 -37.97 -0.76
CA MET A 1 -4.62 -37.04 -0.16
C MET A 1 -5.39 -35.78 0.21
N LYS A 2 -5.26 -35.26 1.43
CA LYS A 2 -6.05 -34.07 1.85
C LYS A 2 -5.48 -32.84 1.14
N MET A 3 -6.33 -32.08 0.45
CA MET A 3 -5.91 -30.81 -0.15
C MET A 3 -5.47 -29.86 0.96
N ASN A 4 -4.45 -29.04 0.66
CA ASN A 4 -4.08 -27.94 1.54
C ASN A 4 -4.92 -26.69 1.22
N VAL A 5 -4.90 -25.72 2.14
CA VAL A 5 -5.71 -24.50 2.03
C VAL A 5 -5.47 -23.72 0.73
N TYR A 6 -4.24 -23.71 0.19
CA TYR A 6 -3.93 -23.01 -1.06
C TYR A 6 -4.47 -23.74 -2.29
N GLN A 7 -4.50 -25.07 -2.25
CA GLN A 7 -5.12 -25.87 -3.31
C GLN A 7 -6.64 -25.69 -3.33
N GLU A 8 -7.27 -25.64 -2.15
CA GLU A 8 -8.71 -25.34 -2.01
C GLU A 8 -9.05 -23.95 -2.56
N ILE A 9 -8.30 -22.92 -2.16
CA ILE A 9 -8.49 -21.54 -2.67
C ILE A 9 -8.31 -21.48 -4.19
N SER A 10 -7.27 -22.14 -4.73
CA SER A 10 -7.03 -22.14 -6.18
C SER A 10 -8.16 -22.78 -6.96
N GLN A 11 -8.77 -23.85 -6.43
CA GLN A 11 -9.91 -24.50 -7.07
C GLN A 11 -11.15 -23.60 -7.03
N ILE A 12 -11.46 -22.98 -5.88
CA ILE A 12 -12.59 -22.05 -5.75
C ILE A 12 -12.47 -20.89 -6.73
N ILE A 13 -11.27 -20.31 -6.89
CA ILE A 13 -11.02 -19.23 -7.84
C ILE A 13 -11.27 -19.68 -9.29
N LYS A 14 -10.82 -20.88 -9.66
CA LYS A 14 -10.97 -21.45 -11.02
C LYS A 14 -12.41 -21.78 -11.39
N GLU A 15 -13.22 -22.17 -10.41
CA GLU A 15 -14.60 -22.61 -10.64
C GLU A 15 -15.63 -21.47 -10.49
N ALA A 16 -15.20 -20.29 -10.06
CA ALA A 16 -16.09 -19.15 -9.84
C ALA A 16 -16.59 -18.55 -11.18
N ASP A 17 -17.89 -18.27 -11.27
CA ASP A 17 -18.48 -17.55 -12.41
C ASP A 17 -17.98 -16.09 -12.52
N GLY A 18 -17.43 -15.56 -11.43
CA GLY A 18 -16.87 -14.22 -11.37
C GLY A 18 -16.17 -13.97 -10.03
N ILE A 19 -15.22 -13.03 -10.02
CA ILE A 19 -14.40 -12.70 -8.86
C ILE A 19 -14.56 -11.22 -8.54
N LEU A 20 -14.86 -10.90 -7.27
CA LEU A 20 -14.81 -9.54 -6.73
C LEU A 20 -13.64 -9.45 -5.75
N ILE A 21 -12.66 -8.60 -6.05
CA ILE A 21 -11.45 -8.43 -5.24
C ILE A 21 -11.55 -7.14 -4.42
N GLY A 22 -11.63 -7.28 -3.10
CA GLY A 22 -11.50 -6.17 -2.17
C GLY A 22 -10.03 -5.93 -1.81
N ALA A 23 -9.48 -4.78 -2.19
CA ALA A 23 -8.13 -4.36 -1.82
C ALA A 23 -8.17 -3.13 -0.90
N SER A 24 -7.24 -3.08 0.05
CA SER A 24 -7.07 -1.96 0.98
C SER A 24 -5.60 -1.89 1.41
N ASN A 25 -5.29 -1.19 2.50
CA ASN A 25 -3.92 -0.95 2.94
C ASN A 25 -3.11 -2.23 3.23
N GLY A 26 -3.78 -3.37 3.50
CA GLY A 26 -3.10 -4.66 3.62
C GLY A 26 -2.31 -5.06 2.37
N LEU A 27 -2.82 -4.70 1.18
CA LEU A 27 -2.10 -4.90 -0.08
C LEU A 27 -0.83 -4.04 -0.12
N SER A 28 -0.96 -2.75 0.18
CA SER A 28 0.19 -1.83 0.22
C SER A 28 1.25 -2.24 1.25
N ILE A 29 0.82 -2.76 2.40
CA ILE A 29 1.74 -3.27 3.43
C ILE A 29 2.52 -4.48 2.91
N ALA A 30 1.86 -5.40 2.19
CA ALA A 30 2.52 -6.53 1.55
C ALA A 30 3.53 -6.08 0.46
N GLU A 31 3.34 -4.88 -0.09
CA GLU A 31 4.24 -4.22 -1.04
C GLU A 31 5.32 -3.36 -0.35
N GLY A 32 5.41 -3.38 0.98
CA GLY A 32 6.41 -2.63 1.74
C GLY A 32 6.05 -1.17 1.99
N TYR A 33 4.78 -0.79 1.87
CA TYR A 33 4.28 0.54 2.17
C TYR A 33 3.21 0.53 3.25
N ASN A 34 3.59 0.87 4.48
CA ASN A 34 2.68 0.92 5.62
C ASN A 34 2.40 2.37 6.05
N ILE A 35 1.22 2.89 5.70
CA ILE A 35 0.84 4.26 6.08
C ILE A 35 0.59 4.47 7.58
N PHE A 36 0.58 3.39 8.37
CA PHE A 36 0.30 3.43 9.80
C PHE A 36 1.55 3.28 10.68
N ALA A 37 2.72 3.03 10.09
CA ALA A 37 3.94 2.74 10.82
C ALA A 37 5.02 3.82 10.68
N ASP A 38 5.88 3.91 11.69
CA ASP A 38 7.15 4.63 11.67
C ASP A 38 8.24 3.71 11.12
N ASP A 39 8.02 3.17 9.92
CA ASP A 39 8.90 2.16 9.31
C ASP A 39 10.05 2.79 8.52
N ALA A 40 10.93 1.94 7.98
CA ALA A 40 12.09 2.39 7.21
C ALA A 40 11.69 3.26 6.02
N TRP A 41 10.60 2.91 5.32
CA TRP A 41 10.09 3.69 4.18
C TRP A 41 9.69 5.10 4.63
N PHE A 42 8.94 5.21 5.73
CA PHE A 42 8.51 6.49 6.27
C PHE A 42 9.70 7.35 6.74
N GLN A 43 10.64 6.75 7.46
CA GLN A 43 11.84 7.44 7.94
C GLN A 43 12.71 7.97 6.79
N GLU A 44 12.88 7.17 5.74
CA GLU A 44 13.66 7.57 4.56
C GLU A 44 12.99 8.70 3.76
N ASN A 45 11.67 8.61 3.54
CA ASN A 45 10.97 9.53 2.64
C ASN A 45 10.43 10.80 3.33
N MET A 46 10.19 10.73 4.64
CA MET A 46 9.50 11.76 5.43
C MET A 46 10.23 12.09 6.74
N GLY A 47 11.51 11.74 6.87
CA GLY A 47 12.28 11.93 8.10
C GLY A 47 12.32 13.38 8.61
N ASP A 48 12.36 14.35 7.71
CA ASP A 48 12.29 15.78 8.04
C ASP A 48 10.92 16.19 8.62
N PHE A 49 9.82 15.70 8.06
CA PHE A 49 8.47 15.91 8.62
C PHE A 49 8.29 15.18 9.95
N ARG A 50 8.85 13.96 10.05
CA ARG A 50 8.87 13.17 11.27
C ARG A 50 9.55 13.93 12.41
N GLU A 51 10.72 14.50 12.16
CA GLU A 51 11.46 15.28 13.15
C GLU A 51 10.72 16.60 13.48
N LYS A 52 10.34 17.36 12.46
CA LYS A 52 9.76 18.70 12.63
C LYS A 52 8.38 18.72 13.28
N TYR A 53 7.51 17.76 12.96
CA TYR A 53 6.13 17.71 13.46
C TYR A 53 5.87 16.57 14.44
N GLY A 54 6.91 15.79 14.78
CA GLY A 54 6.74 14.62 15.64
C GLY A 54 5.84 13.54 15.02
N LEU A 55 5.79 13.46 13.69
CA LEU A 55 4.97 12.44 13.02
C LEU A 55 5.45 11.03 13.39
N ARG A 56 4.54 10.07 13.27
CA ARG A 56 4.79 8.65 13.60
C ARG A 56 4.40 7.70 12.48
N CYS A 57 3.81 8.22 11.41
CA CYS A 57 3.47 7.50 10.19
C CYS A 57 2.94 8.50 9.16
N VAL A 58 2.76 8.04 7.93
CA VAL A 58 2.17 8.85 6.85
C VAL A 58 0.78 9.36 7.21
N LEU A 59 -0.08 8.48 7.74
CA LEU A 59 -1.47 8.86 8.04
C LEU A 59 -1.55 9.97 9.10
N HIS A 60 -0.66 9.94 10.10
CA HIS A 60 -0.58 11.01 11.11
C HIS A 60 -0.27 12.37 10.47
N GLY A 61 0.59 12.42 9.44
CA GLY A 61 0.88 13.66 8.69
C GLY A 61 -0.34 14.29 8.02
N PHE A 62 -1.41 13.52 7.77
CA PHE A 62 -2.66 14.07 7.25
C PHE A 62 -3.48 14.81 8.31
N SER A 63 -3.40 14.42 9.58
CA SER A 63 -4.18 15.03 10.67
C SER A 63 -3.44 16.16 11.40
N VAL A 64 -2.13 16.29 11.26
CA VAL A 64 -1.37 17.37 11.90
C VAL A 64 -1.57 18.71 11.16
N PRO A 65 -1.84 19.81 11.89
CA PRO A 65 -1.85 21.16 11.32
C PRO A 65 -0.46 21.56 10.80
N MET A 66 -0.39 21.99 9.54
CA MET A 66 0.81 22.48 8.88
C MET A 66 0.49 23.75 8.11
N LYS A 67 1.50 24.58 7.79
CA LYS A 67 1.30 25.64 6.79
C LYS A 67 0.93 25.03 5.45
N VAL A 68 0.21 25.78 4.62
CA VAL A 68 -0.30 25.29 3.33
C VAL A 68 0.85 24.78 2.44
N GLU A 69 1.95 25.51 2.39
CA GLU A 69 3.14 25.19 1.60
C GLU A 69 3.79 23.88 2.08
N GLU A 70 3.83 23.67 3.39
CA GLU A 70 4.40 22.47 4.02
C GLU A 70 3.49 21.26 3.80
N LYS A 71 2.17 21.45 3.86
CA LYS A 71 1.21 20.41 3.51
C LYS A 71 1.35 19.99 2.05
N TRP A 72 1.53 20.96 1.14
CA TRP A 72 1.81 20.68 -0.27
C TRP A 72 3.13 19.94 -0.46
N ALA A 73 4.18 20.30 0.27
CA ALA A 73 5.46 19.58 0.24
C ALA A 73 5.33 18.14 0.77
N PHE A 74 4.47 17.90 1.77
CA PHE A 74 4.18 16.56 2.31
C PHE A 74 3.44 15.70 1.28
N VAL A 75 2.32 16.22 0.75
CA VAL A 75 1.48 15.48 -0.20
C VAL A 75 2.20 15.24 -1.53
N SER A 76 2.93 16.24 -2.06
CA SER A 76 3.65 16.08 -3.33
C SER A 76 4.73 15.00 -3.27
N ARG A 77 5.41 14.82 -2.13
CA ARG A 77 6.36 13.72 -1.94
C ARG A 77 5.69 12.35 -1.96
N LEU A 78 4.54 12.21 -1.31
CA LEU A 78 3.75 10.98 -1.35
C LEU A 78 3.29 10.65 -2.78
N VAL A 79 2.76 11.64 -3.50
CA VAL A 79 2.30 11.48 -4.89
C VAL A 79 3.46 11.08 -5.80
N LYS A 80 4.61 11.76 -5.68
CA LYS A 80 5.80 11.41 -6.45
C LYS A 80 6.23 9.97 -6.19
N ALA A 81 6.35 9.58 -4.92
CA ALA A 81 6.85 8.27 -4.55
C ALA A 81 5.88 7.13 -4.88
N LYS A 82 4.57 7.34 -4.72
CA LYS A 82 3.57 6.25 -4.78
C LYS A 82 2.58 6.29 -5.94
N ALA A 83 2.44 7.41 -6.63
CA ALA A 83 1.49 7.54 -7.75
C ALA A 83 2.17 7.79 -9.11
N MET A 84 3.42 8.28 -9.13
CA MET A 84 4.07 8.67 -10.39
C MET A 84 5.26 7.80 -10.79
N GLN A 85 5.97 7.20 -9.83
CA GLN A 85 7.23 6.51 -10.10
C GLN A 85 7.12 4.99 -10.13
N ASP A 86 6.13 4.43 -9.42
CA ASP A 86 5.98 2.98 -9.29
C ASP A 86 5.09 2.42 -10.42
N GLY A 87 5.57 1.38 -11.10
CA GLY A 87 4.75 0.50 -11.93
C GLY A 87 4.01 -0.54 -11.07
N PRO A 88 3.12 -1.36 -11.67
CA PRO A 88 2.44 -2.42 -10.92
C PRO A 88 3.44 -3.38 -10.28
N SER A 89 3.28 -3.64 -8.98
CA SER A 89 4.09 -4.61 -8.26
C SER A 89 3.83 -6.03 -8.76
N GLU A 90 4.68 -6.97 -8.34
CA GLU A 90 4.45 -8.39 -8.63
C GLU A 90 3.16 -8.90 -7.99
N ILE A 91 2.80 -8.41 -6.79
CA ILE A 91 1.54 -8.80 -6.14
C ILE A 91 0.34 -8.29 -6.95
N MET A 92 0.38 -7.05 -7.43
CA MET A 92 -0.69 -6.51 -8.29
C MET A 92 -0.82 -7.28 -9.61
N LYS A 93 0.31 -7.63 -10.24
CA LYS A 93 0.31 -8.46 -11.46
C LYS A 93 -0.26 -9.85 -11.21
N ASN A 94 0.09 -10.46 -10.08
CA ASN A 94 -0.44 -11.77 -9.69
C ASN A 94 -1.94 -11.72 -9.43
N ILE A 95 -2.43 -10.68 -8.73
CA ILE A 95 -3.87 -10.46 -8.52
C ILE A 95 -4.58 -10.27 -9.87
N TYR A 96 -4.03 -9.45 -10.76
CA TYR A 96 -4.59 -9.24 -12.10
C TYR A 96 -4.65 -10.53 -12.95
N ALA A 97 -3.70 -11.43 -12.77
CA ALA A 97 -3.70 -12.72 -13.45
C ALA A 97 -4.82 -13.65 -12.95
N LEU A 98 -5.32 -13.49 -11.72
CA LEU A 98 -6.41 -14.32 -11.17
C LEU A 98 -7.75 -14.04 -11.86
N GLU A 99 -7.97 -12.84 -12.39
CA GLU A 99 -9.21 -12.46 -13.10
C GLU A 99 -9.27 -13.04 -14.53
N ARG A 100 -8.20 -13.69 -14.99
CA ARG A 100 -8.07 -14.24 -16.35
C ARG A 100 -8.09 -15.77 -16.38
N VAL A 101 -8.45 -16.40 -15.27
CA VAL A 101 -8.52 -17.86 -15.10
C VAL A 101 -9.86 -18.39 -15.56
#